data_AF-A0A2V7E2Z7-F1
#
_entry.id   AF-A0A2V7E2Z7-F1
#
_cell.length_a   1.000
_cell.length_b   1.000
_cell.length_c   1.000
_cell.angle_alpha   90.00
_cell.angle_beta   90.00
_cell.angle_gamma   90.00
#
_symmetry.space_group_name_H-M   'P 1'
#
loop_
_entity.id
_entity.type
_entity.pdbx_description
1 polymer ?
#
loop_
_entity_poly.entity_id
_entity_poly.type
_entity_poly.pdbx_seq_one_letter_code
_entity_poly.pdbx_strand_id
1 'polypeptide(L)' 'DRIKGSVASDALDSLAKGDLPGISVVLIDGELRVAGRSQQTPPPERQVTITGHHA' A
#
# COMPACT_ATOMS: atom_id res chain seq x y z
N ASP A 1 -4.31 10.17 -17.90
CA ASP A 1 -4.23 8.75 -17.49
C ASP A 1 -3.30 8.54 -16.32
N ARG A 2 -3.74 7.82 -15.28
CA ARG A 2 -2.86 7.32 -14.22
C ARG A 2 -2.30 5.98 -14.70
N ILE A 3 -0.99 5.79 -14.67
CA ILE A 3 -0.35 4.52 -15.01
C ILE A 3 -0.85 3.46 -14.02
N LYS A 4 -1.50 2.41 -14.51
CA LYS A 4 -1.90 1.24 -13.72
C LYS A 4 -0.73 0.26 -13.70
N GLY A 5 -0.26 -0.08 -12.49
CA GLY A 5 0.88 -0.99 -12.30
C GLY A 5 0.51 -2.48 -12.34
N SER A 6 -0.78 -2.81 -12.42
CA SER A 6 -1.29 -4.18 -12.45
C SER A 6 -2.72 -4.18 -13.01
N VAL A 7 -3.15 -5.34 -13.54
CA VAL A 7 -4.55 -5.63 -13.90
C VAL A 7 -5.32 -6.31 -12.77
N ALA A 8 -4.68 -6.54 -11.64
CA ALA A 8 -5.28 -7.21 -10.48
C ALA A 8 -6.33 -6.34 -9.80
N SER A 9 -7.30 -6.98 -9.15
CA SER A 9 -8.40 -6.31 -8.42
C SER A 9 -8.10 -6.05 -6.95
N ASP A 10 -7.15 -6.79 -6.36
CA ASP A 10 -6.74 -6.64 -4.97
C ASP A 10 -5.32 -7.17 -4.74
N ALA A 11 -4.85 -7.09 -3.50
CA ALA A 11 -3.48 -7.48 -3.14
C ALA A 11 -3.22 -8.98 -3.31
N LEU A 12 -4.18 -9.85 -3.03
CA LEU A 12 -4.00 -11.30 -3.19
C LEU A 12 -3.92 -11.66 -4.67
N ASP A 13 -4.76 -11.03 -5.49
CA ASP A 13 -4.75 -11.19 -6.94
C ASP A 13 -3.47 -10.64 -7.58
N SER A 14 -2.93 -9.52 -7.08
CA SER A 14 -1.61 -9.01 -7.51
C SER A 14 -0.51 -10.03 -7.24
N LEU A 15 -0.48 -10.60 -6.04
CA LEU A 15 0.51 -11.61 -5.66
C LEU A 15 0.40 -12.86 -6.54
N ALA A 16 -0.82 -13.35 -6.79
CA ALA A 16 -1.05 -14.52 -7.63
C ALA A 16 -0.57 -14.33 -9.08
N LYS A 17 -0.58 -13.09 -9.57
CA LYS A 17 -0.09 -12.72 -10.92
C LYS A 17 1.41 -12.39 -10.96
N GLY A 18 2.09 -12.32 -9.81
CA GLY A 18 3.50 -11.93 -9.72
C GLY A 18 3.74 -10.42 -9.73
N ASP A 19 2.69 -9.62 -9.59
CA ASP A 19 2.80 -8.16 -9.50
C ASP A 19 3.11 -7.72 -8.07
N LEU A 20 3.80 -6.58 -7.93
CA LEU A 20 4.03 -5.96 -6.62
C LEU A 20 2.78 -5.18 -6.17
N PRO A 21 2.09 -5.57 -5.07
CA PRO A 21 0.98 -4.79 -4.54
C PRO A 21 1.45 -3.41 -4.04
N GLY A 22 0.60 -2.41 -4.20
CA GLY A 22 0.87 -1.07 -3.69
C GLY A 22 0.78 -1.02 -2.16
N ILE A 23 1.84 -0.54 -1.50
CA ILE A 23 1.91 -0.41 -0.04
C ILE A 23 1.49 1.00 0.39
N SER A 24 0.48 1.09 1.24
CA SER A 24 -0.08 2.37 1.72
C SER A 24 0.49 2.86 3.05
N VAL A 25 1.06 1.97 3.88
CA VAL A 25 1.70 2.28 5.17
C VAL A 25 2.56 1.09 5.62
N VAL A 26 3.52 1.32 6.51
CA VAL A 26 4.26 0.26 7.20
C VAL A 26 4.32 0.61 8.70
N LEU A 27 3.86 -0.33 9.53
CA LEU A 27 3.91 -0.24 11.00
C LEU A 27 4.96 -1.23 11.50
N ILE A 28 5.91 -0.78 12.32
CA ILE A 28 6.93 -1.62 12.95
C ILE A 28 7.00 -1.24 14.42
N ASP A 29 6.87 -2.22 15.31
CA ASP A 29 6.90 -2.03 16.77
C ASP A 29 5.90 -0.98 17.29
N GLY A 30 4.73 -0.90 16.64
CA GLY A 30 3.70 0.09 16.98
C GLY A 30 3.97 1.50 16.43
N GLU A 31 5.03 1.72 15.67
CA GLU A 31 5.34 3.01 15.06
C GLU A 31 5.13 3.00 13.54
N LEU A 32 4.57 4.09 13.01
CA LEU A 32 4.42 4.29 11.58
C LEU A 32 5.76 4.68 10.96
N ARG A 33 6.41 3.73 10.30
CA ARG A 33 7.73 3.93 9.68
C ARG A 33 7.64 4.46 8.26
N VAL A 34 6.52 4.20 7.59
CA VAL A 34 6.19 4.83 6.31
C VAL A 34 4.89 5.59 6.51
N ALA A 35 5.00 6.86 6.87
CA ALA A 35 3.86 7.77 7.02
C ALA A 35 3.38 8.23 5.63
N GLY A 36 2.51 7.43 5.02
CA GLY A 36 2.04 7.57 3.63
C GLY A 36 2.37 6.35 2.78
N ARG A 37 2.20 6.44 1.46
CA ARG A 37 2.48 5.30 0.57
C ARG A 37 3.98 5.05 0.35
N SER A 38 4.35 3.81 0.08
CA SER A 38 5.68 3.47 -0.42
C SER A 38 5.93 4.13 -1.78
N GLN A 39 7.17 4.60 -1.98
CA GLN A 39 7.65 5.12 -3.26
C GLN A 39 8.36 4.05 -4.10
N GLN A 40 8.51 2.84 -3.56
CA GLN A 40 9.14 1.70 -4.26
C GLN A 40 8.12 0.72 -4.81
N THR A 41 6.85 0.83 -4.39
CA THR A 41 5.75 0.04 -4.93
C THR A 41 4.88 0.89 -5.85
N PRO A 42 4.07 0.27 -6.73
CA PRO A 42 3.02 1.00 -7.43
C PRO A 42 2.10 1.79 -6.47
N PRO A 43 1.44 2.86 -6.92
CA PRO A 43 0.47 3.56 -6.09
C PRO A 43 -0.65 2.62 -5.66
N PRO A 44 -1.00 2.55 -4.36
CA PRO A 44 -2.11 1.73 -3.90
C PRO A 44 -3.43 2.29 -4.41
N GLU A 45 -4.36 1.41 -4.79
CA GLU A 45 -5.70 1.82 -5.23
C GLU A 45 -6.52 2.41 -4.07
N ARG A 46 -6.32 1.89 -2.86
CA ARG A 46 -6.97 2.35 -1.63
C ARG A 46 -5.91 2.80 -0.63
N GLN A 47 -5.99 4.05 -0.17
CA GLN A 47 -5.15 4.58 0.89
C GLN A 47 -5.64 4.07 2.25
N VAL A 48 -4.71 3.87 3.19
CA VAL A 48 -5.09 3.55 4.57
C VAL A 48 -5.63 4.81 5.27
N THR A 49 -6.59 4.64 6.18
CA THR A 49 -6.98 5.67 7.13
C THR A 49 -6.62 5.18 8.52
N ILE A 50 -5.79 5.94 9.22
CA ILE A 50 -5.35 5.60 10.58
C ILE A 50 -6.26 6.35 11.55
N THR A 51 -6.89 5.61 12.45
CA THR A 51 -7.81 6.17 13.46
C THR A 51 -7.26 5.84 14.86
N GLY A 52 -7.19 6.85 15.73
CA GLY A 52 -6.55 6.78 17.04
C GLY A 52 -5.40 7.78 17.18
N HIS A 53 -5.28 8.40 18.36
CA HIS A 53 -4.19 9.33 18.68
C HIS A 53 -2.97 8.54 19.17
N HIS A 54 -1.84 8.64 18.45
CA HIS A 54 -0.53 8.45 19.08
C HIS A 54 -0.24 9.69 19.92
N ALA A 55 -0.13 9.51 21.24
CA ALA A 55 0.39 10.52 22.15
C ALA A 55 1.89 10.72 21.93
#